data_AF-A0A5C4J456-F1
#
_entry.id   AF-A0A5C4J456-F1
#
_cell.length_a   1.000
_cell.length_b   1.000
_cell.length_c   1.000
_cell.angle_alpha   90.00
_cell.angle_beta   90.00
_cell.angle_gamma   90.00
#
_symmetry.space_group_name_H-M   'P 1'
#
loop_
_entity.id
_entity.type
_entity.pdbx_description
1 polymer ?
#
loop_
_entity_poly.entity_id
_entity_poly.type
_entity_poly.pdbx_seq_one_letter_code
_entity_poly.pdbx_strand_id
1 'polypeptide(L)'
;MAYFVLPGKGKRVYRLAIARRIVDGTARGARDRSPAGLARRRTRVLRRAMRPSRRLRIGLGPWLRALPAQLPDPALTAMLARLDPHVRVAYVLRHMDGLPRYAVRDQLVELRVRDPWPVIQAADAVPAPSARRSGRFESALRPVRTRSAVPLAAAAVLTAALVAALVMTGGDDEPAARDPRLVSAAPDAWTRGRTLDAWPARGDLVRDRAFTGRAAAAWDAAPGAGRSGAAQLLYAGRVDGAPLAVLRLGDRIARYTHGGLDVTTAGADPSAPIALGGGRYLLAPWDASPETLAGERLATSSGVTAPARAGTGCGHGPLFHIGGRTFGDLGGPRATVLAHHSPDHRAGRTERPARLGSDGQKLWNRLACLTHPSQPVSEAMAWNFWSGTLPHGGEHADWVCTRLTRPGGGATAAATLLGSKDRATGPCDALRPVSGTWWRSPSGRWYYLAAAGRGLDPHAEGVDRSTTKRRLLVAPGDRPSPVTLTAR
;
A
#
# COMPACT_ATOMS: atom_id res chain seq x y z
N MET A 1 -9.54 17.24 9.23
CA MET A 1 -10.84 17.83 9.61
C MET A 1 -11.30 17.57 11.06
N ALA A 2 -11.77 16.36 11.45
CA ALA A 2 -12.39 16.14 12.78
C ALA A 2 -11.53 16.56 13.98
N TYR A 3 -10.22 16.28 13.94
CA TYR A 3 -9.25 16.70 14.96
C TYR A 3 -9.25 18.21 15.19
N PHE A 4 -9.28 18.99 14.11
CA PHE A 4 -9.22 20.45 14.17
C PHE A 4 -10.54 21.08 14.65
N VAL A 5 -11.68 20.42 14.40
CA VAL A 5 -13.01 20.91 14.81
C VAL A 5 -13.32 20.66 16.29
N LEU A 6 -12.74 19.62 16.90
CA LEU A 6 -13.00 19.28 18.30
C LEU A 6 -12.71 20.45 19.27
N PRO A 7 -13.48 20.58 20.37
CA PRO A 7 -13.22 21.61 21.38
C PRO A 7 -11.86 21.39 22.07
N GLY A 8 -11.17 22.48 22.41
CA GLY A 8 -9.80 22.47 22.93
C GLY A 8 -9.58 21.98 24.35
N LYS A 9 -10.50 21.20 24.92
CA LYS A 9 -10.41 20.72 26.31
C LYS A 9 -9.91 19.27 26.33
N GLY A 10 -8.59 19.08 26.51
CA GLY A 10 -7.98 17.76 26.76
C GLY A 10 -6.58 17.57 26.17
N LYS A 11 -5.87 16.54 26.63
CA LYS A 11 -4.56 16.12 26.11
C LYS A 11 -4.66 15.83 24.59
N ARG A 12 -3.68 16.28 23.79
CA ARG A 12 -3.71 16.19 22.30
C ARG A 12 -3.92 14.77 21.79
N VAL A 13 -3.31 13.80 22.47
CA VAL A 13 -3.42 12.35 22.26
C VAL A 13 -4.88 11.89 22.36
N TYR A 14 -5.62 12.37 23.36
CA TYR A 14 -7.05 12.03 23.55
C TYR A 14 -7.92 12.70 22.50
N ARG A 15 -7.59 13.93 22.10
CA ARG A 15 -8.29 14.65 21.02
C ARG A 15 -8.17 13.88 19.70
N LEU A 16 -7.01 13.32 19.39
CA LEU A 16 -6.83 12.48 18.21
C LEU A 16 -7.62 11.18 18.30
N ALA A 17 -7.58 10.49 19.44
CA ALA A 17 -8.37 9.27 19.64
C ALA A 17 -9.89 9.52 19.48
N ILE A 18 -10.40 10.64 20.02
CA ILE A 18 -11.81 11.03 19.86
C ILE A 18 -12.13 11.34 18.39
N ALA A 19 -11.27 12.11 17.71
CA ALA A 19 -11.46 12.43 16.29
C ALA A 19 -11.54 11.16 15.45
N ARG A 20 -10.69 10.17 15.75
CA ARG A 20 -10.64 8.90 15.06
C ARG A 20 -11.92 8.09 15.31
N ARG A 21 -12.36 7.99 16.57
CA ARG A 21 -13.63 7.33 16.93
C ARG A 21 -14.85 7.96 16.26
N ILE A 22 -14.86 9.27 16.06
CA ILE A 22 -15.91 9.98 15.32
C ILE A 22 -15.90 9.61 13.83
N VAL A 23 -14.72 9.58 13.19
CA VAL A 23 -14.59 9.27 11.76
C VAL A 23 -14.97 7.82 11.46
N ASP A 24 -14.58 6.89 12.33
CA ASP A 24 -14.86 5.46 12.15
C ASP A 24 -16.33 5.16 12.51
N GLY A 25 -16.88 5.77 13.57
CA GLY A 25 -18.30 5.61 13.94
C GLY A 25 -19.30 6.29 13.01
N THR A 26 -18.84 7.06 12.01
CA THR A 26 -19.69 7.70 10.99
C THR A 26 -19.58 7.05 9.62
N ALA A 27 -18.67 6.08 9.45
CA ALA A 27 -18.49 5.31 8.23
C ALA A 27 -19.63 4.29 8.05
N ARG A 28 -20.29 4.30 6.89
CA ARG A 28 -21.39 3.40 6.52
C ARG A 28 -21.04 2.50 5.32
N GLY A 29 -19.75 2.24 5.11
CA GLY A 29 -19.26 1.32 4.09
C GLY A 29 -19.57 1.79 2.66
N ALA A 30 -20.24 0.94 1.88
CA ALA A 30 -20.51 1.17 0.45
C ALA A 30 -21.29 2.47 0.17
N ARG A 31 -22.17 2.91 1.09
CA ARG A 31 -23.00 4.13 0.94
C ARG A 31 -22.22 5.44 0.99
N ASP A 32 -20.98 5.41 1.46
CA ASP A 32 -20.11 6.59 1.57
C ASP A 32 -19.06 6.66 0.44
N ARG A 33 -19.12 5.78 -0.58
CA ARG A 33 -18.15 5.75 -1.70
C ARG A 33 -18.45 6.74 -2.82
N SER A 34 -19.71 7.17 -2.98
CA SER A 34 -20.08 8.17 -3.98
C SER A 34 -19.74 9.60 -3.51
N PRO A 35 -19.58 10.58 -4.43
CA PRO A 35 -19.35 11.98 -4.05
C PRO A 35 -20.41 12.53 -3.07
N ALA A 36 -21.69 12.24 -3.32
CA ALA A 36 -22.78 12.59 -2.41
C ALA A 36 -22.73 11.84 -1.06
N GLY A 37 -22.25 10.59 -1.06
CA GLY A 37 -21.99 9.81 0.15
C GLY A 37 -20.88 10.44 1.01
N LEU A 38 -19.78 10.88 0.38
CA LEU A 38 -18.68 11.56 1.04
C LEU A 38 -19.10 12.91 1.63
N ALA A 39 -19.90 13.70 0.91
CA ALA A 39 -20.47 14.96 1.41
C ALA A 39 -21.33 14.71 2.67
N ARG A 40 -22.28 13.77 2.60
CA ARG A 40 -23.11 13.40 3.77
C ARG A 40 -22.28 12.87 4.94
N ARG A 41 -21.20 12.13 4.67
CA ARG A 41 -20.28 11.66 5.71
C ARG A 41 -19.54 12.84 6.35
N ARG A 42 -19.07 13.80 5.56
CA ARG A 42 -18.43 15.04 6.04
C ARG A 42 -19.35 15.77 7.01
N THR A 43 -20.62 15.96 6.65
CA THR A 43 -21.64 16.60 7.50
C THR A 43 -21.83 15.87 8.83
N ARG A 44 -21.92 14.53 8.81
CA ARG A 44 -22.03 13.72 10.05
C ARG A 44 -20.79 13.85 10.94
N VAL A 45 -19.59 13.85 10.35
CA VAL A 45 -18.33 14.01 11.07
C VAL A 45 -18.27 15.39 11.72
N LEU A 46 -18.56 16.46 10.96
CA LEU A 46 -18.55 17.84 11.46
C LEU A 46 -19.54 18.02 12.60
N ARG A 47 -20.78 17.54 12.44
CA ARG A 47 -21.82 17.60 13.47
C ARG A 47 -21.38 16.95 14.78
N ARG A 48 -20.78 15.75 14.70
CA ARG A 48 -20.32 15.00 15.87
C ARG A 48 -19.03 15.57 16.48
N ALA A 49 -18.18 16.22 15.67
CA ALA A 49 -16.96 16.86 16.12
C ALA A 49 -17.21 18.21 16.82
N MET A 50 -18.22 18.97 16.39
CA MET A 50 -18.61 20.23 17.06
C MET A 50 -19.15 19.96 18.47
N ARG A 51 -19.90 18.87 18.66
CA ARG A 51 -20.51 18.50 19.95
C ARG A 51 -20.21 17.04 20.29
N PRO A 52 -18.97 16.70 20.71
CA PRO A 52 -18.61 15.33 21.03
C PRO A 52 -19.31 14.86 22.30
N SER A 53 -19.95 13.69 22.26
CA SER A 53 -20.62 13.13 23.45
C SER A 53 -19.59 12.69 24.50
N ARG A 54 -19.93 12.85 25.80
CA ARG A 54 -19.07 12.43 26.92
C ARG A 54 -18.69 10.94 26.84
N ARG A 55 -19.58 10.09 26.32
CA ARG A 55 -19.38 8.65 26.11
C ARG A 55 -18.20 8.31 25.18
N LEU A 56 -17.80 9.23 24.29
CA LEU A 56 -16.64 9.01 23.42
C LEU A 56 -15.31 8.95 24.18
N ARG A 57 -15.27 9.46 25.43
CA ARG A 57 -14.08 9.46 26.30
C ARG A 57 -13.87 8.14 27.04
N ILE A 58 -14.87 7.26 27.10
CA ILE A 58 -14.81 5.98 27.82
C ILE A 58 -14.13 4.92 26.94
N GLY A 59 -13.16 4.18 27.49
CA GLY A 59 -12.52 3.05 26.80
C GLY A 59 -11.60 3.45 25.64
N LEU A 60 -10.87 4.56 25.77
CA LEU A 60 -9.94 5.03 24.73
C LEU A 60 -8.65 4.19 24.61
N GLY A 61 -8.39 3.25 25.52
CA GLY A 61 -7.16 2.43 25.56
C GLY A 61 -6.72 1.86 24.22
N PRO A 62 -7.58 1.16 23.45
CA PRO A 62 -7.22 0.62 22.13
C PRO A 62 -6.87 1.70 21.08
N TRP A 63 -7.44 2.89 21.20
CA TRP A 63 -7.22 4.00 20.27
C TRP A 63 -5.97 4.82 20.59
N LEU A 64 -5.50 4.77 21.85
CA LEU A 64 -4.25 5.40 22.27
C LEU A 64 -3.01 4.63 21.78
N ARG A 65 -3.15 3.33 21.47
CA ARG A 65 -2.07 2.45 20.96
C ARG A 65 -1.81 2.58 19.44
N ALA A 66 -2.66 3.30 18.72
CA ALA A 66 -2.62 3.41 17.25
C ALA A 66 -2.42 4.86 16.79
N LEU A 67 -1.67 5.65 17.56
CA LEU A 67 -1.47 7.07 17.28
C LEU A 67 -0.18 7.30 16.47
N PRO A 68 -0.19 8.24 15.51
CA PRO A 68 0.99 8.61 14.75
C PRO A 68 2.05 9.24 15.67
N ALA A 69 3.32 9.05 15.32
CA ALA A 69 4.45 9.60 16.06
C ALA A 69 4.48 11.14 16.09
N GLN A 70 3.85 11.80 15.11
CA GLN A 70 3.80 13.25 15.00
C GLN A 70 2.37 13.77 15.03
N LEU A 71 2.10 14.71 15.95
CA LEU A 71 0.81 15.40 16.09
C LEU A 71 0.85 16.76 15.39
N PRO A 72 -0.29 17.28 14.91
CA PRO A 72 -0.37 18.60 14.29
C PRO A 72 0.10 19.71 15.22
N ASP A 73 0.56 20.80 14.61
CA ASP A 73 1.05 21.98 15.31
C ASP A 73 0.07 22.42 16.42
N PRO A 74 0.55 22.54 17.68
CA PRO A 74 -0.28 23.03 18.75
C PRO A 74 -0.73 24.46 18.65
N ALA A 75 0.05 25.34 18.03
CA ALA A 75 -0.32 26.75 17.93
C ALA A 75 -1.62 26.88 17.13
N LEU A 76 -1.70 26.20 15.99
CA LEU A 76 -2.92 26.08 15.19
C LEU A 76 -4.08 25.48 15.99
N THR A 77 -3.82 24.39 16.72
CA THR A 77 -4.88 23.69 17.48
C THR A 77 -5.43 24.54 18.64
N ALA A 78 -4.60 25.37 19.26
CA ALA A 78 -4.97 26.30 20.32
C ALA A 78 -5.73 27.52 19.79
N MET A 79 -5.28 28.09 18.67
CA MET A 79 -6.00 29.17 17.97
C MET A 79 -7.42 28.74 17.60
N LEU A 80 -7.55 27.60 16.92
CA LEU A 80 -8.85 27.06 16.53
C LEU A 80 -9.78 26.84 17.72
N ALA A 81 -9.25 26.43 18.88
CA ALA A 81 -10.04 26.18 20.07
C ALA A 81 -10.72 27.44 20.64
N ARG A 82 -10.20 28.65 20.34
CA ARG A 82 -10.77 29.94 20.76
C ARG A 82 -11.91 30.41 19.87
N LEU A 83 -11.99 29.90 18.64
CA LEU A 83 -13.07 30.23 17.70
C LEU A 83 -14.38 29.57 18.10
N ASP A 84 -15.50 30.25 17.78
CA ASP A 84 -16.83 29.65 17.82
C ASP A 84 -16.87 28.34 17.00
N PRO A 85 -17.62 27.29 17.43
CA PRO A 85 -17.65 26.02 16.73
C PRO A 85 -17.99 26.11 15.24
N HIS A 86 -18.89 27.01 14.83
CA HIS A 86 -19.27 27.17 13.43
C HIS A 86 -18.19 27.90 12.62
N VAL A 87 -17.58 28.93 13.20
CA VAL A 87 -16.43 29.65 12.60
C VAL A 87 -15.23 28.72 12.44
N ARG A 88 -14.97 27.87 13.43
CA ARG A 88 -13.92 26.84 13.37
C ARG A 88 -14.15 25.84 12.24
N VAL A 89 -15.40 25.41 12.02
CA VAL A 89 -15.74 24.52 10.91
C VAL A 89 -15.51 25.22 9.58
N ALA A 90 -15.97 26.46 9.43
CA ALA A 90 -15.75 27.25 8.23
C ALA A 90 -14.25 27.43 7.94
N TYR A 91 -13.45 27.77 8.95
CA TYR A 91 -12.00 27.91 8.83
C TYR A 91 -11.33 26.62 8.34
N VAL A 92 -11.66 25.47 8.94
CA VAL A 92 -11.10 24.17 8.54
C VAL A 92 -11.49 23.83 7.10
N LEU A 93 -12.74 24.05 6.70
CA LEU A 93 -13.19 23.77 5.34
C LEU A 93 -12.52 24.69 4.30
N ARG A 94 -12.34 25.96 4.63
CA ARG A 94 -11.71 26.98 3.76
C ARG A 94 -10.21 26.77 3.62
N HIS A 95 -9.48 26.71 4.73
CA HIS A 95 -8.02 26.80 4.75
C HIS A 95 -7.30 25.46 4.84
N MET A 96 -7.94 24.41 5.40
CA MET A 96 -7.33 23.08 5.51
C MET A 96 -7.80 22.11 4.42
N ASP A 97 -9.10 22.13 4.10
CA ASP A 97 -9.68 21.28 3.05
C ASP A 97 -9.72 21.99 1.68
N GLY A 98 -9.42 23.29 1.61
CA GLY A 98 -9.30 24.06 0.37
C GLY A 98 -10.62 24.32 -0.36
N LEU A 99 -11.76 24.28 0.34
CA LEU A 99 -13.07 24.44 -0.29
C LEU A 99 -13.35 25.91 -0.66
N PRO A 100 -14.00 26.15 -1.81
CA PRO A 100 -14.45 27.48 -2.20
C PRO A 100 -15.63 27.93 -1.32
N ARG A 101 -15.84 29.25 -1.22
CA ARG A 101 -16.84 29.87 -0.33
C ARG A 101 -18.26 29.30 -0.50
N TYR A 102 -18.69 29.03 -1.75
CA TYR A 102 -20.01 28.46 -2.02
C TYR A 102 -20.16 27.04 -1.45
N ALA A 103 -19.14 26.19 -1.55
CA ALA A 103 -19.18 24.83 -1.01
C ALA A 103 -19.15 24.82 0.52
N VAL A 104 -18.49 25.82 1.14
CA VAL A 104 -18.52 26.02 2.58
C VAL A 104 -19.90 26.49 3.03
N ARG A 105 -20.53 27.41 2.30
CA ARG A 105 -21.92 27.84 2.54
C ARG A 105 -22.86 26.64 2.55
N ASP A 106 -22.83 25.81 1.52
CA ASP A 106 -23.71 24.64 1.41
C ASP A 106 -23.51 23.67 2.58
N GLN A 107 -22.24 23.47 2.97
CA GLN A 107 -21.91 22.63 4.11
C GLN A 107 -22.41 23.21 5.45
N LEU A 108 -22.39 24.53 5.64
CA LEU A 108 -22.92 25.21 6.82
C LEU A 108 -24.46 25.18 6.86
N VAL A 109 -25.11 25.31 5.71
CA VAL A 109 -26.57 25.15 5.58
C VAL A 109 -26.99 23.73 5.99
N GLU A 110 -26.27 22.69 5.55
CA GLU A 110 -26.53 21.31 5.99
C GLU A 110 -26.28 21.08 7.50
N LEU A 111 -25.46 21.93 8.12
CA LEU A 111 -25.25 21.96 9.56
C LEU A 111 -26.30 22.80 10.31
N ARG A 112 -27.30 23.32 9.60
CA ARG A 112 -28.39 24.17 10.10
C ARG A 112 -27.92 25.50 10.69
N VAL A 113 -26.85 26.07 10.12
CA VAL A 113 -26.44 27.45 10.41
C VAL A 113 -27.42 28.40 9.71
N ARG A 114 -28.07 29.27 10.49
CA ARG A 114 -29.12 30.19 9.98
C ARG A 114 -28.56 31.22 9.01
N ASP A 115 -27.40 31.79 9.32
CA ASP A 115 -26.70 32.73 8.44
C ASP A 115 -25.24 32.30 8.22
N PRO A 116 -24.94 31.61 7.09
CA PRO A 116 -23.61 31.10 6.81
C PRO A 116 -22.58 32.20 6.50
N TRP A 117 -22.99 33.36 5.98
CA TRP A 117 -22.05 34.34 5.43
C TRP A 117 -21.20 35.05 6.48
N PRO A 118 -21.76 35.54 7.61
CA PRO A 118 -20.98 36.09 8.70
C PRO A 118 -20.00 35.07 9.29
N VAL A 119 -20.38 33.78 9.31
CA VAL A 119 -19.50 32.70 9.78
C VAL A 119 -18.32 32.48 8.84
N ILE A 120 -18.53 32.56 7.53
CA ILE A 120 -17.47 32.46 6.52
C ILE A 120 -16.54 33.69 6.58
N GLN A 121 -17.10 34.89 6.72
CA GLN A 121 -16.32 36.13 6.84
C GLN A 121 -15.48 36.12 8.12
N ALA A 122 -16.07 35.74 9.25
CA ALA A 122 -15.35 35.59 10.52
C ALA A 122 -14.23 34.56 10.42
N ALA A 123 -14.37 33.50 9.62
CA ALA A 123 -13.31 32.52 9.38
C ALA A 123 -12.20 33.06 8.48
N ASP A 124 -12.54 33.72 7.37
CA ASP A 124 -11.57 34.33 6.45
C ASP A 124 -10.76 35.46 7.13
N ALA A 125 -11.32 36.13 8.15
CA ALA A 125 -10.66 37.17 8.93
C ALA A 125 -9.63 36.64 9.95
N VAL A 126 -9.60 35.32 10.22
CA VAL A 126 -8.62 34.73 11.14
C VAL A 126 -7.29 34.53 10.40
N PRO A 127 -6.19 35.20 10.80
CA PRO A 127 -4.90 35.01 10.15
C PRO A 127 -4.43 33.55 10.26
N ALA A 128 -3.90 33.00 9.17
CA ALA A 128 -3.20 31.73 9.24
C ALA A 128 -1.90 31.91 10.04
N PRO A 129 -1.59 31.04 11.02
CA PRO A 129 -0.27 31.05 11.66
C PRO A 129 0.82 30.92 10.58
N SER A 130 1.94 31.62 10.76
CA SER A 130 3.14 31.50 9.91
C SER A 130 3.76 30.10 10.08
N ALA A 131 3.15 29.09 9.46
CA ALA A 131 3.57 27.72 9.60
C ALA A 131 4.71 27.43 8.61
N ARG A 132 5.89 27.05 9.15
CA ARG A 132 6.73 26.02 8.54
C ARG A 132 5.80 24.91 8.06
N ARG A 133 5.66 24.81 6.74
CA ARG A 133 5.00 23.76 5.95
C ARG A 133 4.34 22.71 6.86
N SER A 134 3.09 22.93 7.23
CA SER A 134 2.33 22.03 8.11
C SER A 134 2.40 20.62 7.52
N GLY A 135 3.08 19.72 8.23
CA GLY A 135 3.23 18.33 7.81
C GLY A 135 1.84 17.77 7.52
N ARG A 136 1.59 17.40 6.25
CA ARG A 136 0.37 16.68 5.88
C ARG A 136 0.25 15.51 6.83
N PHE A 137 -0.94 15.33 7.40
CA PHE A 137 -1.29 14.14 8.16
C PHE A 137 -0.91 12.91 7.32
N GLU A 138 0.11 12.16 7.72
CA GLU A 138 0.38 10.85 7.12
C GLU A 138 -0.80 9.94 7.48
N SER A 139 -1.61 9.63 6.48
CA SER A 139 -2.88 8.92 6.62
C SER A 139 -2.67 7.41 6.70
N ALA A 140 -1.75 6.93 7.54
CA ALA A 140 -1.63 5.52 7.88
C ALA A 140 -2.42 5.21 9.15
N LEU A 141 -3.75 5.35 9.11
CA LEU A 141 -4.59 5.03 10.27
C LEU A 141 -5.44 3.79 9.98
N ARG A 142 -5.19 2.70 10.70
CA ARG A 142 -6.03 1.49 10.70
C ARG A 142 -7.36 1.79 11.42
N PRO A 143 -8.53 1.40 10.88
CA PRO A 143 -9.80 1.58 11.57
C PRO A 143 -9.79 0.73 12.84
N VAL A 144 -10.02 1.33 14.00
CA VAL A 144 -10.19 0.54 15.22
C VAL A 144 -11.64 0.09 15.23
N ARG A 145 -11.89 -1.16 14.82
CA ARG A 145 -13.23 -1.78 14.85
C ARG A 145 -13.79 -1.67 16.26
N THR A 146 -14.87 -0.91 16.43
CA THR A 146 -15.67 -0.95 17.65
C THR A 146 -16.32 -2.33 17.70
N ARG A 147 -15.88 -3.19 18.64
CA ARG A 147 -16.57 -4.43 18.94
C ARG A 147 -18.00 -4.10 19.34
N SER A 148 -18.98 -4.73 18.68
CA SER A 148 -20.36 -4.72 19.14
C SER A 148 -20.40 -5.26 20.58
N ALA A 149 -21.27 -4.72 21.44
CA ALA A 149 -21.48 -5.24 22.80
C ALA A 149 -22.49 -6.43 22.82
N VAL A 150 -23.10 -6.74 21.67
CA VAL A 150 -24.00 -7.89 21.48
C VAL A 150 -23.37 -9.25 21.86
N PRO A 151 -22.09 -9.55 21.58
CA PRO A 151 -21.49 -10.81 21.97
C PRO A 151 -21.20 -10.91 23.47
N LEU A 152 -21.16 -9.79 24.23
CA LEU A 152 -20.97 -9.82 25.68
C LEU A 152 -22.26 -10.20 26.43
N ALA A 153 -23.41 -9.72 25.94
CA ALA A 153 -24.71 -10.14 26.47
C ALA A 153 -25.01 -11.60 26.13
N ALA A 154 -24.68 -12.04 24.90
CA ALA A 154 -24.80 -13.44 24.51
C ALA A 154 -23.84 -14.35 25.29
N ALA A 155 -22.60 -13.89 25.54
CA ALA A 155 -21.63 -14.64 26.34
C ALA A 155 -22.09 -14.81 27.80
N ALA A 156 -22.69 -13.78 28.42
CA ALA A 156 -23.18 -13.88 29.80
C ALA A 156 -24.32 -14.91 29.96
N VAL A 157 -25.26 -14.94 29.01
CA VAL A 157 -26.34 -15.93 28.96
C VAL A 157 -25.79 -17.34 28.68
N LEU A 158 -24.83 -17.46 27.77
CA LEU A 158 -24.17 -18.73 27.47
C LEU A 158 -23.31 -19.24 28.63
N THR A 159 -22.64 -18.37 29.39
CA THR A 159 -21.89 -18.79 30.59
C THR A 159 -22.81 -19.20 31.73
N ALA A 160 -23.97 -18.55 31.91
CA ALA A 160 -24.95 -18.99 32.90
C ALA A 160 -25.53 -20.37 32.53
N ALA A 161 -25.81 -20.60 31.24
CA ALA A 161 -26.25 -21.90 30.73
C ALA A 161 -25.14 -22.98 30.80
N LEU A 162 -23.87 -22.62 30.54
CA LEU A 162 -22.75 -23.56 30.62
C LEU A 162 -22.38 -23.92 32.07
N VAL A 163 -22.45 -22.96 33.00
CA VAL A 163 -22.21 -23.23 34.43
C VAL A 163 -23.32 -24.13 34.98
N ALA A 164 -24.57 -23.92 34.56
CA ALA A 164 -25.67 -24.83 34.89
C ALA A 164 -25.46 -26.25 34.29
N ALA A 165 -24.90 -26.35 33.08
CA ALA A 165 -24.60 -27.65 32.45
C ALA A 165 -23.36 -28.35 33.03
N LEU A 166 -22.33 -27.61 33.45
CA LEU A 166 -21.09 -28.16 34.04
C LEU A 166 -21.32 -28.73 35.44
N VAL A 167 -22.25 -28.17 36.21
CA VAL A 167 -22.62 -28.71 37.53
C VAL A 167 -23.35 -30.06 37.41
N MET A 168 -23.91 -30.38 36.24
CA MET A 168 -24.64 -31.63 36.00
C MET A 168 -23.80 -32.75 35.37
N THR A 169 -22.55 -32.50 34.97
CA THR A 169 -21.72 -33.50 34.28
C THR A 169 -20.27 -33.46 34.79
N GLY A 170 -20.07 -33.99 35.99
CA GLY A 170 -18.74 -34.30 36.51
C GLY A 170 -18.19 -35.57 35.86
N GLY A 171 -16.97 -35.51 35.34
CA GLY A 171 -16.22 -36.65 34.83
C GLY A 171 -14.91 -36.19 34.20
N ASP A 172 -13.80 -36.53 34.85
CA ASP A 172 -12.42 -36.23 34.46
C ASP A 172 -12.05 -36.87 33.11
N ASP A 173 -11.43 -36.10 32.22
CA ASP A 173 -10.64 -36.61 31.11
C ASP A 173 -9.54 -35.61 30.72
N GLU A 174 -8.31 -36.11 30.56
CA GLU A 174 -7.12 -35.37 30.14
C GLU A 174 -7.31 -34.70 28.75
N PRO A 175 -6.68 -33.54 28.50
CA PRO A 175 -6.89 -32.81 27.26
C PRO A 175 -6.14 -33.45 26.07
N ALA A 176 -6.89 -34.13 25.21
CA ALA A 176 -6.46 -34.48 23.86
C ALA A 176 -5.94 -33.24 23.11
N ALA A 177 -4.78 -33.38 22.44
CA ALA A 177 -4.20 -32.36 21.59
C ALA A 177 -5.25 -31.89 20.56
N ARG A 178 -5.59 -30.60 20.60
CA ARG A 178 -6.53 -30.03 19.63
C ARG A 178 -5.95 -30.17 18.23
N ASP A 179 -6.67 -30.87 17.35
CA ASP A 179 -6.31 -30.93 15.95
C ASP A 179 -6.15 -29.53 15.35
N PRO A 180 -5.03 -29.24 14.67
CA PRO A 180 -4.79 -27.96 14.04
C PRO A 180 -5.86 -27.71 12.97
N ARG A 181 -6.69 -26.67 13.15
CA ARG A 181 -7.85 -26.42 12.28
C ARG A 181 -7.42 -25.76 10.98
N LEU A 182 -7.30 -26.54 9.90
CA LEU A 182 -7.30 -26.01 8.54
C LEU A 182 -8.73 -25.76 8.05
N VAL A 183 -8.95 -24.63 7.41
CA VAL A 183 -10.20 -24.31 6.71
C VAL A 183 -9.95 -24.19 5.22
N SER A 184 -10.95 -24.50 4.41
CA SER A 184 -10.92 -24.28 2.97
C SER A 184 -12.21 -23.56 2.59
N ALA A 185 -12.12 -22.62 1.63
CA ALA A 185 -13.33 -22.02 1.08
C ALA A 185 -14.08 -23.07 0.24
N ALA A 186 -15.40 -22.93 0.16
CA ALA A 186 -16.19 -23.74 -0.76
C ALA A 186 -15.68 -23.55 -2.22
N PRO A 187 -15.72 -24.58 -3.07
CA PRO A 187 -15.19 -24.53 -4.44
C PRO A 187 -15.72 -23.37 -5.30
N ASP A 188 -16.96 -22.94 -5.04
CA ASP A 188 -17.69 -21.89 -5.75
C ASP A 188 -17.72 -20.55 -5.00
N ALA A 189 -17.09 -20.43 -3.82
CA ALA A 189 -17.21 -19.26 -2.95
C ALA A 189 -16.83 -17.95 -3.65
N TRP A 190 -15.86 -18.02 -4.56
CA TRP A 190 -15.35 -16.89 -5.33
C TRP A 190 -16.39 -16.27 -6.30
N THR A 191 -17.45 -17.00 -6.65
CA THR A 191 -18.56 -16.47 -7.47
C THR A 191 -19.35 -15.38 -6.72
N ARG A 192 -19.39 -15.46 -5.39
CA ARG A 192 -20.08 -14.49 -4.52
C ARG A 192 -19.17 -13.34 -4.06
N GLY A 193 -17.85 -13.49 -4.19
CA GLY A 193 -16.90 -12.47 -3.78
C GLY A 193 -15.47 -12.77 -4.19
N ARG A 194 -14.80 -11.78 -4.79
CA ARG A 194 -13.40 -11.87 -5.22
C ARG A 194 -12.44 -11.46 -4.11
N THR A 195 -12.37 -12.27 -3.05
CA THR A 195 -11.46 -12.07 -1.91
C THR A 195 -10.54 -13.28 -1.73
N LEU A 196 -9.41 -13.11 -1.03
CA LEU A 196 -8.54 -14.26 -0.68
C LEU A 196 -9.27 -15.29 0.19
N ASP A 197 -10.18 -14.86 1.07
CA ASP A 197 -10.98 -15.77 1.90
C ASP A 197 -11.91 -16.68 1.07
N ALA A 198 -12.18 -16.31 -0.19
CA ALA A 198 -13.01 -17.07 -1.11
C ALA A 198 -12.19 -18.01 -2.04
N TRP A 199 -10.86 -18.05 -1.89
CA TRP A 199 -10.01 -18.96 -2.65
C TRP A 199 -10.21 -20.40 -2.16
N PRO A 200 -10.64 -21.34 -3.03
CA PRO A 200 -10.73 -22.74 -2.67
C PRO A 200 -9.33 -23.38 -2.62
N ALA A 201 -9.19 -24.41 -1.80
CA ALA A 201 -7.99 -25.26 -1.83
C ALA A 201 -7.93 -26.01 -3.16
N ARG A 202 -6.77 -25.99 -3.83
CA ARG A 202 -6.54 -26.66 -5.12
C ARG A 202 -5.29 -27.54 -5.08
N GLY A 203 -5.21 -28.51 -5.98
CA GLY A 203 -4.11 -29.46 -6.09
C GLY A 203 -4.52 -30.88 -5.71
N ASP A 204 -3.67 -31.84 -6.08
CA ASP A 204 -3.89 -33.28 -5.95
C ASP A 204 -3.75 -33.79 -4.50
N LEU A 205 -3.04 -33.07 -3.64
CA LEU A 205 -2.82 -33.43 -2.23
C LEU A 205 -3.81 -32.78 -1.26
N VAL A 206 -4.81 -32.05 -1.74
CA VAL A 206 -5.83 -31.39 -0.88
C VAL A 206 -6.60 -32.41 -0.03
N ARG A 207 -6.80 -33.63 -0.54
CA ARG A 207 -7.50 -34.70 0.17
C ARG A 207 -6.57 -35.62 0.98
N ASP A 208 -5.26 -35.46 0.84
CA ASP A 208 -4.29 -36.21 1.63
C ASP A 208 -4.24 -35.66 3.06
N ARG A 209 -4.94 -36.35 3.97
CA ARG A 209 -5.03 -35.96 5.39
C ARG A 209 -3.70 -36.06 6.12
N ALA A 210 -2.85 -37.00 5.75
CA ALA A 210 -1.53 -37.12 6.35
C ALA A 210 -0.64 -35.93 5.96
N PHE A 211 -0.64 -35.54 4.69
CA PHE A 211 0.14 -34.38 4.22
C PHE A 211 -0.41 -33.06 4.77
N THR A 212 -1.71 -32.82 4.64
CA THR A 212 -2.38 -31.60 5.12
C THR A 212 -2.31 -31.47 6.64
N GLY A 213 -2.40 -32.58 7.39
CA GLY A 213 -2.21 -32.61 8.84
C GLY A 213 -0.79 -32.22 9.26
N ARG A 214 0.25 -32.72 8.57
CA ARG A 214 1.64 -32.29 8.82
C ARG A 214 1.85 -30.81 8.51
N ALA A 215 1.27 -30.30 7.43
CA ALA A 215 1.33 -28.88 7.10
C ALA A 215 0.67 -28.00 8.18
N ALA A 216 -0.48 -28.45 8.69
CA ALA A 216 -1.21 -27.79 9.77
C ALA A 216 -0.43 -27.79 11.09
N ALA A 217 0.13 -28.94 11.47
CA ALA A 217 0.97 -29.07 12.67
C ALA A 217 2.22 -28.19 12.57
N ALA A 218 2.87 -28.14 11.40
CA ALA A 218 4.01 -27.27 11.16
C ALA A 218 3.65 -25.78 11.30
N TRP A 219 2.46 -25.39 10.84
CA TRP A 219 1.95 -24.02 11.01
C TRP A 219 1.71 -23.67 12.49
N ASP A 220 1.07 -24.55 13.25
CA ASP A 220 0.78 -24.31 14.67
C ASP A 220 2.04 -24.28 15.54
N ALA A 221 3.08 -25.02 15.13
CA ALA A 221 4.39 -25.00 15.77
C ALA A 221 5.23 -23.76 15.40
N ALA A 222 4.89 -23.02 14.34
CA ALA A 222 5.73 -21.95 13.81
C ALA A 222 5.72 -20.69 14.71
N PRO A 223 6.89 -20.15 15.08
CA PRO A 223 6.99 -18.91 15.85
C PRO A 223 6.29 -17.75 15.13
N GLY A 224 5.41 -17.06 15.85
CA GLY A 224 4.69 -15.91 15.31
C GLY A 224 3.45 -16.26 14.47
N ALA A 225 3.23 -17.52 14.06
CA ALA A 225 1.92 -17.97 13.58
C ALA A 225 0.94 -17.90 14.77
N GLY A 226 0.31 -16.74 14.95
CA GLY A 226 -0.51 -16.43 16.12
C GLY A 226 -1.41 -17.61 16.51
N ARG A 227 -1.30 -18.04 17.77
CA ARG A 227 -1.97 -19.17 18.42
C ARG A 227 -3.51 -19.07 18.46
N SER A 228 -4.13 -18.40 17.50
CA SER A 228 -5.55 -18.04 17.52
C SER A 228 -6.05 -17.78 16.09
N GLY A 229 -6.39 -18.86 15.39
CA GLY A 229 -7.14 -18.79 14.13
C GLY A 229 -6.90 -20.00 13.24
N ALA A 230 -7.96 -20.51 12.62
CA ALA A 230 -7.84 -21.56 11.61
C ALA A 230 -7.12 -21.02 10.36
N ALA A 231 -6.04 -21.68 9.94
CA ALA A 231 -5.33 -21.32 8.72
C ALA A 231 -6.10 -21.79 7.49
N GLN A 232 -6.18 -20.96 6.47
CA GLN A 232 -6.83 -21.30 5.20
C GLN A 232 -5.86 -22.06 4.30
N LEU A 233 -6.23 -23.25 3.84
CA LEU A 233 -5.53 -23.98 2.81
C LEU A 233 -5.86 -23.37 1.43
N LEU A 234 -4.84 -22.90 0.71
CA LEU A 234 -4.98 -22.34 -0.64
C LEU A 234 -4.55 -23.34 -1.71
N TYR A 235 -3.53 -24.15 -1.42
CA TYR A 235 -3.03 -25.17 -2.32
C TYR A 235 -2.39 -26.33 -1.55
N ALA A 236 -2.56 -27.54 -2.04
CA ALA A 236 -1.79 -28.71 -1.63
C ALA A 236 -1.64 -29.63 -2.84
N GLY A 237 -0.41 -29.77 -3.34
CA GLY A 237 -0.14 -30.57 -4.53
C GLY A 237 1.34 -30.75 -4.78
N ARG A 238 1.70 -31.26 -5.97
CA ARG A 238 3.09 -31.45 -6.37
C ARG A 238 3.56 -30.36 -7.33
N VAL A 239 4.72 -29.76 -7.01
CA VAL A 239 5.42 -28.79 -7.86
C VAL A 239 6.78 -29.36 -8.17
N ASP A 240 7.08 -29.58 -9.46
CA ASP A 240 8.29 -30.30 -9.89
C ASP A 240 8.46 -31.68 -9.21
N GLY A 241 7.35 -32.38 -9.01
CA GLY A 241 7.33 -33.70 -8.34
C GLY A 241 7.37 -33.64 -6.81
N ALA A 242 7.75 -32.50 -6.21
CA ALA A 242 7.85 -32.33 -4.77
C ALA A 242 6.51 -31.89 -4.14
N PRO A 243 6.09 -32.48 -3.01
CA PRO A 243 4.86 -32.10 -2.33
C PRO A 243 5.00 -30.73 -1.66
N LEU A 244 4.01 -29.86 -1.86
CA LEU A 244 3.97 -28.49 -1.40
C LEU A 244 2.55 -28.10 -0.97
N ALA A 245 2.43 -27.41 0.16
CA ALA A 245 1.19 -26.76 0.58
C ALA A 245 1.38 -25.25 0.78
N VAL A 246 0.34 -24.49 0.47
CA VAL A 246 0.25 -23.04 0.72
C VAL A 246 -0.88 -22.78 1.70
N LEU A 247 -0.51 -22.25 2.86
CA LEU A 247 -1.41 -21.90 3.96
C LEU A 247 -1.48 -20.37 4.08
N ARG A 248 -2.60 -19.85 4.59
CA ARG A 248 -2.78 -18.40 4.74
C ARG A 248 -3.54 -18.04 6.01
N LEU A 249 -3.08 -16.98 6.67
CA LEU A 249 -3.78 -16.35 7.79
C LEU A 249 -3.61 -14.82 7.69
N GLY A 250 -4.69 -14.11 7.36
CA GLY A 250 -4.65 -12.66 7.19
C GLY A 250 -3.84 -12.23 5.96
N ASP A 251 -2.77 -11.48 6.17
CA ASP A 251 -1.83 -10.98 5.15
C ASP A 251 -0.56 -11.84 5.03
N ARG A 252 -0.50 -12.96 5.75
CA ARG A 252 0.62 -13.90 5.73
C ARG A 252 0.28 -15.17 4.97
N ILE A 253 1.28 -15.67 4.30
CA ILE A 253 1.26 -16.96 3.61
C ILE A 253 2.39 -17.80 4.19
N ALA A 254 2.16 -19.09 4.32
CA ALA A 254 3.24 -20.04 4.50
C ALA A 254 3.29 -21.06 3.38
N ARG A 255 4.52 -21.40 3.02
CA ARG A 255 4.84 -22.48 2.09
C ARG A 255 5.41 -23.63 2.90
N TYR A 256 4.66 -24.72 2.94
CA TYR A 256 5.08 -25.97 3.56
C TYR A 256 5.66 -26.89 2.50
N THR A 257 6.85 -27.40 2.77
CA THR A 257 7.53 -28.43 1.97
C THR A 257 8.07 -29.50 2.92
N HIS A 258 8.67 -30.57 2.40
CA HIS A 258 9.34 -31.56 3.25
C HIS A 258 10.46 -30.93 4.13
N GLY A 259 11.12 -29.87 3.63
CA GLY A 259 12.18 -29.16 4.36
C GLY A 259 11.68 -28.20 5.46
N GLY A 260 10.37 -28.08 5.65
CA GLY A 260 9.79 -27.23 6.70
C GLY A 260 8.80 -26.18 6.18
N LEU A 261 8.52 -25.21 7.04
CA LEU A 261 7.55 -24.14 6.80
C LEU A 261 8.24 -22.79 6.68
N ASP A 262 8.03 -22.11 5.55
CA ASP A 262 8.48 -20.74 5.32
C ASP A 262 7.29 -19.79 5.42
N VAL A 263 7.27 -18.92 6.44
CA VAL A 263 6.19 -17.96 6.70
C VAL A 263 6.61 -16.56 6.30
N THR A 264 5.83 -15.91 5.45
CA THR A 264 6.14 -14.58 4.95
C THR A 264 4.90 -13.69 4.85
N THR A 265 5.10 -12.38 4.99
CA THR A 265 4.07 -11.41 4.69
C THR A 265 3.94 -11.31 3.18
N ALA A 266 2.73 -11.49 2.65
CA ALA A 266 2.47 -11.50 1.22
C ALA A 266 1.38 -10.50 0.79
N GLY A 267 0.76 -9.82 1.77
CA GLY A 267 -0.33 -8.88 1.51
C GLY A 267 -1.68 -9.55 1.30
N ALA A 268 -2.67 -8.72 0.99
CA ALA A 268 -4.08 -9.13 0.90
C ALA A 268 -4.69 -8.90 -0.50
N ASP A 269 -3.88 -8.65 -1.53
CA ASP A 269 -4.38 -8.52 -2.90
C ASP A 269 -4.98 -9.87 -3.35
N PRO A 270 -6.29 -9.93 -3.62
CA PRO A 270 -6.95 -11.18 -3.98
C PRO A 270 -6.61 -11.69 -5.36
N SER A 271 -6.00 -10.88 -6.24
CA SER A 271 -5.66 -11.23 -7.62
C SER A 271 -4.16 -11.29 -7.88
N ALA A 272 -3.31 -11.21 -6.86
CA ALA A 272 -1.87 -11.36 -7.01
C ALA A 272 -1.47 -12.85 -7.05
N PRO A 273 -0.83 -13.35 -8.12
CA PRO A 273 -0.36 -14.74 -8.20
C PRO A 273 0.61 -15.09 -7.06
N ILE A 274 0.49 -16.28 -6.48
CA ILE A 274 1.40 -16.78 -5.42
C ILE A 274 2.51 -17.60 -6.03
N ALA A 275 3.76 -17.28 -5.75
CA ALA A 275 4.89 -18.08 -6.18
C ALA A 275 4.92 -19.42 -5.44
N LEU A 276 4.96 -20.53 -6.18
CA LEU A 276 5.10 -21.88 -5.62
C LEU A 276 6.55 -22.38 -5.67
N GLY A 277 7.37 -21.79 -6.54
CA GLY A 277 8.72 -22.26 -6.88
C GLY A 277 8.79 -22.79 -8.31
N GLY A 278 10.01 -22.97 -8.83
CA GLY A 278 10.25 -23.51 -10.17
C GLY A 278 9.75 -22.65 -11.34
N GLY A 279 9.32 -21.40 -11.08
CA GLY A 279 8.64 -20.52 -12.04
C GLY A 279 7.14 -20.77 -12.16
N ARG A 280 6.52 -21.46 -11.19
CA ARG A 280 5.06 -21.70 -11.20
C ARG A 280 4.34 -20.83 -10.20
N TYR A 281 3.14 -20.39 -10.60
CA TYR A 281 2.34 -19.46 -9.82
C TYR A 281 0.91 -19.97 -9.65
N LEU A 282 0.37 -19.90 -8.44
CA LEU A 282 -1.03 -20.16 -8.15
C LEU A 282 -1.85 -18.91 -8.44
N LEU A 283 -2.81 -19.02 -9.35
CA LEU A 283 -3.66 -17.92 -9.81
C LEU A 283 -4.94 -17.79 -8.99
N ALA A 284 -5.54 -16.60 -9.02
CA ALA A 284 -6.88 -16.43 -8.45
C ALA A 284 -7.90 -17.30 -9.22
N PRO A 285 -8.94 -17.84 -8.56
CA PRO A 285 -9.90 -18.72 -9.23
C PRO A 285 -10.73 -18.04 -10.32
N TRP A 286 -10.80 -16.70 -10.34
CA TRP A 286 -11.47 -15.93 -11.39
C TRP A 286 -10.53 -15.45 -12.51
N ASP A 287 -9.22 -15.66 -12.36
CA ASP A 287 -8.24 -15.29 -13.39
C ASP A 287 -8.13 -16.46 -14.38
N ALA A 288 -8.99 -16.43 -15.39
CA ALA A 288 -8.95 -17.40 -16.49
C ALA A 288 -7.97 -16.92 -17.56
N SER A 289 -7.15 -17.86 -18.07
CA SER A 289 -6.28 -17.64 -19.24
C SER A 289 -5.13 -16.65 -19.02
N PRO A 290 -4.10 -17.00 -18.24
CA PRO A 290 -2.83 -16.31 -18.33
C PRO A 290 -2.24 -16.45 -19.74
N GLU A 291 -1.49 -15.45 -20.18
CA GLU A 291 -0.80 -15.43 -21.48
C GLU A 291 0.70 -15.24 -21.27
N THR A 292 1.54 -15.85 -22.11
CA THR A 292 2.97 -15.55 -22.17
C THR A 292 3.19 -14.09 -22.58
N LEU A 293 4.41 -13.58 -22.46
CA LEU A 293 4.74 -12.22 -22.93
C LEU A 293 4.58 -12.04 -24.45
N ALA A 294 4.57 -13.15 -25.19
CA ALA A 294 4.27 -13.18 -26.63
C ALA A 294 2.77 -13.21 -26.95
N GLY A 295 1.90 -13.31 -25.93
CA GLY A 295 0.44 -13.36 -26.08
C GLY A 295 -0.15 -14.76 -26.27
N GLU A 296 0.66 -15.81 -26.21
CA GLU A 296 0.18 -17.20 -26.30
C GLU A 296 -0.46 -17.62 -24.98
N ARG A 297 -1.44 -18.54 -25.02
CA ARG A 297 -2.04 -19.06 -23.79
C ARG A 297 -1.00 -19.81 -22.95
N LEU A 298 -0.77 -19.34 -21.72
CA LEU A 298 0.04 -20.05 -20.75
C LEU A 298 -0.81 -21.17 -20.13
N ALA A 299 -0.36 -22.42 -20.28
CA ALA A 299 -1.08 -23.57 -19.76
C ALA A 299 -1.28 -23.47 -18.23
N THR A 300 -2.41 -23.95 -17.75
CA THR A 300 -2.69 -24.03 -16.31
C THR A 300 -3.26 -25.39 -15.94
N SER A 301 -2.90 -25.90 -14.76
CA SER A 301 -3.45 -27.12 -14.19
C SER A 301 -3.76 -26.88 -12.72
N SER A 302 -4.99 -27.19 -12.28
CA SER A 302 -5.46 -26.92 -10.91
C SER A 302 -5.22 -25.48 -10.42
N GLY A 303 -5.31 -24.50 -11.33
CA GLY A 303 -5.07 -23.08 -11.04
C GLY A 303 -3.58 -22.69 -10.92
N VAL A 304 -2.66 -23.60 -11.19
CA VAL A 304 -1.21 -23.36 -11.23
C VAL A 304 -0.77 -23.19 -12.68
N THR A 305 0.06 -22.19 -12.96
CA THR A 305 0.63 -21.99 -14.29
C THR A 305 1.67 -23.07 -14.63
N ALA A 306 1.84 -23.35 -15.92
CA ALA A 306 3.11 -23.88 -16.42
C ALA A 306 4.27 -22.93 -16.03
N PRO A 307 5.53 -23.42 -16.06
CA PRO A 307 6.68 -22.57 -15.74
C PRO A 307 6.71 -21.29 -16.58
N ALA A 308 6.70 -20.15 -15.90
CA ALA A 308 6.96 -18.84 -16.47
C ALA A 308 8.16 -18.26 -15.73
N ARG A 309 9.24 -18.00 -16.48
CA ARG A 309 10.51 -17.50 -15.94
C ARG A 309 10.87 -16.22 -16.66
N ALA A 310 11.47 -15.29 -15.93
CA ALA A 310 12.02 -14.10 -16.55
C ALA A 310 13.20 -14.49 -17.45
N GLY A 311 13.31 -13.87 -18.62
CA GLY A 311 14.42 -14.09 -19.57
C GLY A 311 15.73 -13.41 -19.18
N THR A 312 15.94 -13.13 -17.88
CA THR A 312 17.10 -12.39 -17.37
C THR A 312 18.04 -13.33 -16.62
N GLY A 313 19.33 -12.99 -16.57
CA GLY A 313 20.34 -13.81 -15.88
C GLY A 313 20.14 -13.94 -14.37
N CYS A 314 19.43 -13.00 -13.74
CA CYS A 314 19.10 -13.05 -12.31
C CYS A 314 17.77 -13.76 -12.02
N GLY A 315 17.01 -14.18 -13.05
CA GLY A 315 15.70 -14.80 -12.88
C GLY A 315 14.57 -13.85 -12.45
N HIS A 316 14.81 -12.53 -12.42
CA HIS A 316 13.81 -11.50 -12.11
C HIS A 316 13.42 -10.70 -13.34
N GLY A 317 12.15 -10.32 -13.46
CA GLY A 317 11.65 -9.58 -14.62
C GLY A 317 10.22 -9.94 -15.00
N PRO A 318 9.74 -9.49 -16.16
CA PRO A 318 8.40 -9.82 -16.67
C PRO A 318 8.23 -11.34 -16.85
N LEU A 319 7.04 -11.85 -16.53
CA LEU A 319 6.73 -13.29 -16.60
C LEU A 319 5.61 -13.60 -17.59
N PHE A 320 4.42 -13.03 -17.36
CA PHE A 320 3.19 -13.35 -18.10
C PHE A 320 2.15 -12.24 -17.92
N HIS A 321 1.10 -12.29 -18.73
CA HIS A 321 -0.06 -11.41 -18.65
C HIS A 321 -1.25 -12.12 -18.02
N ILE A 322 -2.07 -11.35 -17.28
CA ILE A 322 -3.43 -11.75 -16.89
C ILE A 322 -4.34 -10.57 -17.19
N GLY A 323 -5.21 -10.74 -18.19
CA GLY A 323 -6.03 -9.65 -18.73
C GLY A 323 -5.16 -8.46 -19.15
N GLY A 324 -5.51 -7.26 -18.70
CA GLY A 324 -4.80 -6.02 -19.03
C GLY A 324 -3.54 -5.73 -18.22
N ARG A 325 -3.00 -6.70 -17.45
CA ARG A 325 -1.84 -6.49 -16.56
C ARG A 325 -0.71 -7.44 -16.87
N THR A 326 0.52 -7.00 -16.61
CA THR A 326 1.72 -7.85 -16.67
C THR A 326 2.20 -8.13 -15.26
N PHE A 327 2.49 -9.39 -14.98
CA PHE A 327 3.07 -9.83 -13.72
C PHE A 327 4.54 -10.16 -13.92
N GLY A 328 5.35 -9.81 -12.93
CA GLY A 328 6.79 -10.01 -12.92
C GLY A 328 7.28 -10.58 -11.61
N ASP A 329 8.47 -11.17 -11.65
CA ASP A 329 9.21 -11.63 -10.48
C ASP A 329 10.18 -10.53 -10.03
N LEU A 330 10.09 -10.13 -8.76
CA LEU A 330 11.05 -9.23 -8.07
C LEU A 330 11.57 -9.86 -6.75
N GLY A 331 11.53 -11.19 -6.64
CA GLY A 331 12.02 -11.95 -5.49
C GLY A 331 11.04 -12.09 -4.32
N GLY A 332 9.77 -11.68 -4.50
CA GLY A 332 8.74 -11.74 -3.46
C GLY A 332 7.88 -13.02 -3.51
N PRO A 333 7.10 -13.30 -2.45
CA PRO A 333 6.19 -14.45 -2.40
C PRO A 333 4.97 -14.35 -3.32
N ARG A 334 4.78 -13.17 -3.94
CA ARG A 334 3.73 -12.87 -4.90
C ARG A 334 4.39 -12.28 -6.14
N ALA A 335 3.84 -12.60 -7.32
CA ALA A 335 4.20 -11.89 -8.53
C ALA A 335 3.73 -10.43 -8.43
N THR A 336 4.59 -9.50 -8.84
CA THR A 336 4.35 -8.06 -8.76
C THR A 336 3.74 -7.56 -10.07
N VAL A 337 2.75 -6.67 -10.01
CA VAL A 337 2.26 -6.00 -11.22
C VAL A 337 3.34 -5.05 -11.74
N LEU A 338 3.84 -5.29 -12.95
CA LEU A 338 4.81 -4.44 -13.60
C LEU A 338 4.12 -3.43 -14.52
N ALA A 339 4.57 -2.18 -14.45
CA ALA A 339 4.06 -1.09 -15.26
C ALA A 339 5.22 -0.24 -15.82
N HIS A 340 4.95 0.43 -16.92
CA HIS A 340 5.92 1.27 -17.62
C HIS A 340 5.26 2.54 -18.15
N HIS A 341 5.93 3.67 -17.96
CA HIS A 341 5.62 4.92 -18.62
C HIS A 341 6.81 5.33 -19.51
N SER A 342 6.51 5.61 -20.78
CA SER A 342 7.51 6.15 -21.70
C SER A 342 7.91 7.58 -21.32
N PRO A 343 9.04 8.09 -21.85
CA PRO A 343 9.46 9.48 -21.63
C PRO A 343 8.43 10.54 -22.05
N ASP A 344 7.56 10.21 -23.00
CA ASP A 344 6.51 11.10 -23.49
C ASP A 344 5.25 11.09 -22.63
N HIS A 345 5.17 10.17 -21.66
CA HIS A 345 4.03 10.05 -20.77
C HIS A 345 3.84 11.34 -19.95
N ARG A 346 2.60 11.84 -19.92
CA ARG A 346 2.18 12.95 -19.06
C ARG A 346 1.45 12.37 -17.87
N ALA A 347 1.98 12.61 -16.67
CA ALA A 347 1.38 12.14 -15.44
C ALA A 347 -0.09 12.61 -15.32
N GLY A 348 -1.03 11.67 -15.45
CA GLY A 348 -2.45 11.86 -15.23
C GLY A 348 -2.89 11.43 -13.81
N ARG A 349 -4.09 11.85 -13.37
CA ARG A 349 -4.65 11.35 -12.10
C ARG A 349 -5.20 9.93 -12.28
N THR A 350 -4.65 8.99 -11.51
CA THR A 350 -5.12 7.61 -11.32
C THR A 350 -5.18 6.77 -12.60
N GLU A 351 -4.02 6.54 -13.23
CA GLU A 351 -3.90 5.48 -14.22
C GLU A 351 -3.70 4.12 -13.56
N ARG A 352 -4.34 3.10 -14.13
CA ARG A 352 -4.13 1.71 -13.73
C ARG A 352 -2.93 1.16 -14.51
N PRO A 353 -2.11 0.29 -13.90
CA PRO A 353 -1.07 -0.45 -14.62
C PRO A 353 -1.64 -1.13 -15.87
N ALA A 354 -1.14 -0.72 -17.03
CA ALA A 354 -1.46 -1.35 -18.31
C ALA A 354 -0.53 -2.53 -18.59
N ARG A 355 -0.90 -3.35 -19.58
CA ARG A 355 -0.05 -4.41 -20.11
C ARG A 355 1.24 -3.81 -20.64
N LEU A 356 2.39 -4.45 -20.37
CA LEU A 356 3.68 -3.99 -20.86
C LEU A 356 3.78 -4.28 -22.36
N GLY A 357 4.03 -3.24 -23.15
CA GLY A 357 4.56 -3.38 -24.51
C GLY A 357 6.03 -3.79 -24.51
N SER A 358 6.58 -4.01 -25.71
CA SER A 358 7.97 -4.43 -25.93
C SER A 358 9.00 -3.54 -25.23
N ASP A 359 8.82 -2.22 -25.28
CA ASP A 359 9.75 -1.27 -24.64
C ASP A 359 9.74 -1.41 -23.11
N GLY A 360 8.55 -1.55 -22.52
CA GLY A 360 8.42 -1.79 -21.10
C GLY A 360 9.03 -3.11 -20.66
N GLN A 361 8.88 -4.16 -21.48
CA GLN A 361 9.51 -5.46 -21.22
C GLN A 361 11.05 -5.37 -21.28
N LYS A 362 11.61 -4.74 -22.32
CA LYS A 362 13.07 -4.50 -22.45
C LYS A 362 13.61 -3.71 -21.27
N LEU A 363 12.89 -2.67 -20.86
CA LEU A 363 13.28 -1.85 -19.72
C LEU A 363 13.29 -2.66 -18.41
N TRP A 364 12.23 -3.42 -18.14
CA TRP A 364 12.15 -4.27 -16.96
C TRP A 364 13.17 -5.40 -16.95
N ASN A 365 13.56 -5.95 -18.10
CA ASN A 365 14.62 -6.94 -18.20
C ASN A 365 15.98 -6.41 -17.70
N ARG A 366 16.23 -5.10 -17.85
CA ARG A 366 17.43 -4.45 -17.29
C ARG A 366 17.25 -4.07 -15.82
N LEU A 367 16.09 -3.50 -15.46
CA LEU A 367 15.84 -2.98 -14.12
C LEU A 367 15.64 -4.05 -13.05
N ALA A 368 15.02 -5.18 -13.40
CA ALA A 368 14.59 -6.16 -12.41
C ALA A 368 15.76 -6.73 -11.62
N CYS A 369 16.90 -6.98 -12.27
CA CYS A 369 18.11 -7.45 -11.60
C CYS A 369 18.75 -6.41 -10.67
N LEU A 370 18.46 -5.13 -10.86
CA LEU A 370 18.94 -4.03 -10.00
C LEU A 370 17.94 -3.71 -8.88
N THR A 371 16.73 -4.27 -8.94
CA THR A 371 15.63 -3.97 -8.04
C THR A 371 15.55 -5.03 -6.96
N HIS A 372 16.03 -4.70 -5.77
CA HIS A 372 16.00 -5.59 -4.60
C HIS A 372 15.07 -5.03 -3.53
N PRO A 373 13.77 -5.33 -3.58
CA PRO A 373 12.84 -4.83 -2.58
C PRO A 373 13.10 -5.49 -1.23
N SER A 374 13.26 -4.69 -0.18
CA SER A 374 13.38 -5.19 1.21
C SER A 374 12.05 -5.64 1.82
N GLN A 375 10.94 -5.39 1.13
CA GLN A 375 9.58 -5.72 1.54
C GLN A 375 8.76 -6.18 0.32
N PRO A 376 7.71 -7.00 0.51
CA PRO A 376 6.83 -7.42 -0.59
C PRO A 376 6.31 -6.23 -1.40
N VAL A 377 6.26 -6.39 -2.73
CA VAL A 377 5.81 -5.36 -3.67
C VAL A 377 4.57 -5.85 -4.41
N SER A 378 3.48 -5.09 -4.35
CA SER A 378 2.26 -5.40 -5.10
C SER A 378 2.30 -4.82 -6.51
N GLU A 379 2.93 -3.67 -6.68
CA GLU A 379 3.06 -2.99 -7.98
C GLU A 379 4.42 -2.31 -8.07
N ALA A 380 5.08 -2.46 -9.22
CA ALA A 380 6.32 -1.79 -9.55
C ALA A 380 6.16 -1.03 -10.87
N MET A 381 6.44 0.26 -10.85
CA MET A 381 6.31 1.17 -11.99
C MET A 381 7.68 1.70 -12.37
N ALA A 382 8.07 1.54 -13.63
CA ALA A 382 9.27 2.13 -14.19
C ALA A 382 8.88 3.33 -15.07
N TRP A 383 9.38 4.51 -14.74
CA TRP A 383 9.21 5.70 -15.57
C TRP A 383 10.55 6.17 -16.09
N ASN A 384 10.80 5.94 -17.38
CA ASN A 384 11.94 6.55 -18.05
C ASN A 384 11.66 8.05 -18.24
N PHE A 385 12.40 8.91 -17.55
CA PHE A 385 12.17 10.35 -17.58
C PHE A 385 13.17 11.11 -18.46
N TRP A 386 14.27 10.46 -18.86
CA TRP A 386 15.26 11.01 -19.77
C TRP A 386 15.97 9.91 -20.55
N SER A 387 16.12 10.08 -21.85
CA SER A 387 16.88 9.19 -22.73
C SER A 387 17.78 10.02 -23.63
N GLY A 388 19.00 9.57 -23.85
CA GLY A 388 19.92 10.25 -24.76
C GLY A 388 21.35 9.73 -24.71
N THR A 389 22.22 10.33 -25.50
CA THR A 389 23.65 10.02 -25.50
C THR A 389 24.35 10.83 -24.42
N LEU A 390 25.14 10.17 -23.59
CA LEU A 390 25.97 10.84 -22.58
C LEU A 390 27.04 11.71 -23.28
N PRO A 391 27.43 12.86 -22.69
CA PRO A 391 28.37 13.79 -23.32
C PRO A 391 29.78 13.18 -23.44
N HIS A 392 30.65 13.85 -24.21
CA HIS A 392 32.09 13.53 -24.27
C HIS A 392 32.40 12.06 -24.63
N GLY A 393 31.70 11.53 -25.64
CA GLY A 393 31.90 10.17 -26.15
C GLY A 393 31.23 9.08 -25.31
N GLY A 394 30.38 9.44 -24.36
CA GLY A 394 29.58 8.47 -23.62
C GLY A 394 28.50 7.81 -24.48
N GLU A 395 28.09 6.61 -24.09
CA GLU A 395 27.08 5.82 -24.81
C GLU A 395 25.65 6.32 -24.55
N HIS A 396 24.68 5.68 -25.21
CA HIS A 396 23.27 5.88 -24.93
C HIS A 396 22.93 5.45 -23.51
N ALA A 397 22.09 6.24 -22.85
CA ALA A 397 21.64 5.99 -21.50
C ALA A 397 20.20 6.45 -21.26
N ASP A 398 19.55 5.77 -20.31
CA ASP A 398 18.20 6.06 -19.84
C ASP A 398 18.23 6.36 -18.35
N TRP A 399 17.54 7.42 -17.94
CA TRP A 399 17.32 7.73 -16.53
C TRP A 399 15.92 7.34 -16.14
N VAL A 400 15.83 6.39 -15.22
CA VAL A 400 14.58 5.72 -14.91
C VAL A 400 14.27 5.86 -13.43
N CYS A 401 13.07 6.31 -13.14
CA CYS A 401 12.49 6.36 -11.81
C CYS A 401 11.68 5.08 -11.58
N THR A 402 12.14 4.21 -10.69
CA THR A 402 11.44 2.98 -10.33
C THR A 402 10.71 3.18 -9.01
N ARG A 403 9.38 3.11 -9.05
CA ARG A 403 8.50 3.21 -7.88
C ARG A 403 7.98 1.83 -7.49
N LEU A 404 8.22 1.43 -6.25
CA LEU A 404 7.76 0.18 -5.67
C LEU A 404 6.64 0.45 -4.66
N THR A 405 5.47 -0.12 -4.89
CA THR A 405 4.29 0.03 -4.04
C THR A 405 4.06 -1.25 -3.25
N ARG A 406 3.87 -1.12 -1.92
CA ARG A 406 3.71 -2.25 -1.02
C ARG A 406 2.26 -2.69 -0.88
N PRO A 407 1.98 -3.98 -0.57
CA PRO A 407 0.66 -4.44 -0.20
C PRO A 407 0.19 -3.73 1.08
N GLY A 408 -0.84 -2.88 0.97
CA GLY A 408 -1.34 -2.03 2.06
C GLY A 408 -1.08 -0.53 1.88
N GLY A 409 -0.36 -0.15 0.83
CA GLY A 409 -0.07 1.25 0.49
C GLY A 409 1.28 1.73 0.99
N GLY A 410 1.66 2.92 0.53
CA GLY A 410 3.03 3.42 0.68
C GLY A 410 3.93 2.93 -0.46
N ALA A 411 4.79 3.82 -0.94
CA ALA A 411 5.71 3.52 -2.02
C ALA A 411 7.07 4.14 -1.75
N THR A 412 8.11 3.49 -2.27
CA THR A 412 9.47 4.02 -2.36
C THR A 412 9.80 4.24 -3.83
N ALA A 413 10.59 5.25 -4.15
CA ALA A 413 11.01 5.50 -5.51
C ALA A 413 12.49 5.87 -5.55
N ALA A 414 13.21 5.24 -6.47
CA ALA A 414 14.63 5.44 -6.68
C ALA A 414 14.92 5.60 -8.17
N ALA A 415 15.89 6.46 -8.50
CA ALA A 415 16.37 6.65 -9.85
C ALA A 415 17.58 5.76 -10.13
N THR A 416 17.65 5.28 -11.36
CA THR A 416 18.78 4.52 -11.91
C THR A 416 19.15 5.10 -13.27
N LEU A 417 20.44 5.29 -13.50
CA LEU A 417 21.00 5.56 -14.82
C LEU A 417 21.36 4.22 -15.45
N LEU A 418 20.62 3.82 -16.47
CA LEU A 418 20.88 2.64 -17.29
C LEU A 418 21.77 3.04 -18.46
N GLY A 419 22.89 2.37 -18.66
CA GLY A 419 23.86 2.72 -19.71
C GLY A 419 24.82 1.56 -19.98
N SER A 420 26.07 1.84 -20.32
CA SER A 420 27.12 0.80 -20.36
C SER A 420 27.41 0.19 -18.99
N LYS A 421 27.26 1.00 -17.94
CA LYS A 421 27.29 0.59 -16.54
C LYS A 421 26.09 1.16 -15.81
N ASP A 422 25.18 0.27 -15.45
CA ASP A 422 23.96 0.64 -14.73
C ASP A 422 24.31 1.08 -13.31
N ARG A 423 23.66 2.15 -12.83
CA ARG A 423 23.98 2.72 -11.52
C ARG A 423 22.76 3.35 -10.86
N ALA A 424 22.56 3.04 -9.58
CA ALA A 424 21.61 3.75 -8.73
C ALA A 424 22.07 5.21 -8.48
N THR A 425 21.15 6.16 -8.64
CA THR A 425 21.43 7.60 -8.56
C THR A 425 20.62 8.30 -7.45
N GLY A 426 20.06 7.51 -6.53
CA GLY A 426 19.39 7.99 -5.31
C GLY A 426 17.86 8.00 -5.39
N PRO A 427 17.18 8.68 -4.45
CA PRO A 427 15.72 8.75 -4.42
C PRO A 427 15.18 9.55 -5.63
N CYS A 428 13.93 9.28 -5.99
CA CYS A 428 13.25 9.98 -7.08
C CYS A 428 11.81 10.33 -6.71
N ASP A 429 11.34 11.50 -7.14
CA ASP A 429 9.91 11.84 -7.13
C ASP A 429 9.27 11.41 -8.44
N ALA A 430 8.44 10.37 -8.40
CA ALA A 430 7.75 9.86 -9.59
C ALA A 430 6.65 10.79 -10.15
N LEU A 431 6.45 11.99 -9.61
CA LEU A 431 5.62 13.04 -10.23
C LEU A 431 6.45 14.15 -10.86
N ARG A 432 7.63 14.42 -10.31
CA ARG A 432 8.58 15.42 -10.81
C ARG A 432 10.00 14.83 -10.80
N PRO A 433 10.27 13.83 -11.66
CA PRO A 433 11.48 13.05 -11.56
C PRO A 433 12.69 13.92 -11.92
N VAL A 434 13.65 13.94 -11.01
CA VAL A 434 14.96 14.57 -11.21
C VAL A 434 15.97 13.73 -10.44
N SER A 435 17.11 13.48 -11.06
CA SER A 435 18.21 12.76 -10.42
C SER A 435 19.52 13.08 -11.10
N GLY A 436 20.62 12.90 -10.38
CA GLY A 436 21.95 13.23 -10.84
C GLY A 436 23.01 12.38 -10.16
N THR A 437 24.18 12.31 -10.78
CA THR A 437 25.31 11.54 -10.27
C THR A 437 26.61 11.99 -10.95
N TRP A 438 27.72 11.80 -10.24
CA TRP A 438 29.06 11.97 -10.80
C TRP A 438 29.39 10.84 -11.74
N TRP A 439 29.64 11.13 -13.01
CA TRP A 439 30.00 10.17 -14.04
C TRP A 439 31.39 10.45 -14.56
N ARG A 440 32.14 9.39 -14.86
CA ARG A 440 33.48 9.50 -15.45
C ARG A 440 33.38 9.21 -16.94
N SER A 441 33.83 10.14 -17.77
CA SER A 441 33.85 9.97 -19.22
C SER A 441 34.81 8.85 -19.65
N PRO A 442 34.68 8.33 -20.88
CA PRO A 442 35.67 7.40 -21.43
C PRO A 442 37.10 7.96 -21.44
N SER A 443 37.24 9.28 -21.60
CA SER A 443 38.53 9.99 -21.47
C SER A 443 39.04 10.14 -20.02
N GLY A 444 38.32 9.61 -19.03
CA GLY A 444 38.74 9.58 -17.64
C GLY A 444 38.43 10.85 -16.83
N ARG A 445 37.74 11.84 -17.41
CA ARG A 445 37.39 13.11 -16.74
C ARG A 445 36.06 12.99 -16.00
N TRP A 446 35.91 13.69 -14.88
CA TRP A 446 34.68 13.66 -14.10
C TRP A 446 33.70 14.75 -14.56
N TYR A 447 32.43 14.37 -14.60
CA TYR A 447 31.31 15.25 -14.88
C TYR A 447 30.17 14.95 -13.92
N TYR A 448 29.54 15.98 -13.40
CA TYR A 448 28.24 15.84 -12.77
C TYR A 448 27.18 15.87 -13.86
N LEU A 449 26.40 14.79 -13.94
CA LEU A 449 25.26 14.68 -14.84
C LEU A 449 23.98 14.73 -14.03
N ALA A 450 22.99 15.49 -14.49
CA ALA A 450 21.65 15.43 -13.92
C ALA A 450 20.60 15.55 -15.01
N ALA A 451 19.52 14.80 -14.87
CA ALA A 451 18.39 14.85 -15.80
C ALA A 451 17.09 15.13 -15.06
N ALA A 452 16.14 15.77 -15.75
CA ALA A 452 14.79 15.98 -15.22
C ALA A 452 13.70 15.54 -16.22
N GLY A 453 12.54 15.21 -15.67
CA GLY A 453 11.34 14.85 -16.42
C GLY A 453 10.85 15.97 -17.34
N ARG A 454 9.87 15.65 -18.18
CA ARG A 454 9.31 16.60 -19.15
C ARG A 454 8.69 17.80 -18.44
N GLY A 455 9.01 19.01 -18.93
CA GLY A 455 8.53 20.26 -18.33
C GLY A 455 9.27 20.68 -17.06
N LEU A 456 10.43 20.08 -16.80
CA LEU A 456 11.31 20.42 -15.69
C LEU A 456 12.74 20.63 -16.19
N ASP A 457 13.45 21.55 -15.54
CA ASP A 457 14.88 21.78 -15.78
C ASP A 457 15.72 21.48 -14.53
N PRO A 458 16.74 20.60 -14.64
CA PRO A 458 17.63 20.31 -13.52
C PRO A 458 18.52 21.51 -13.18
N HIS A 459 18.70 21.76 -11.88
CA HIS A 459 19.59 22.78 -11.33
C HIS A 459 20.47 22.15 -10.25
N ALA A 460 21.78 22.29 -10.40
CA ALA A 460 22.78 21.74 -9.49
C ALA A 460 23.57 22.87 -8.83
N GLU A 461 23.63 22.87 -7.50
CA GLU A 461 24.49 23.75 -6.71
C GLU A 461 25.71 22.97 -6.20
N GLY A 462 26.87 23.64 -6.15
CA GLY A 462 28.15 22.98 -5.82
C GLY A 462 28.90 22.43 -7.03
N VAL A 463 28.50 22.80 -8.25
CA VAL A 463 29.21 22.51 -9.50
C VAL A 463 29.43 23.81 -10.29
N ASP A 464 30.58 23.92 -10.93
CA ASP A 464 30.94 25.09 -11.74
C ASP A 464 30.62 24.86 -13.22
N ARG A 465 30.32 25.95 -13.94
CA ARG A 465 30.17 25.96 -15.42
C ARG A 465 29.19 24.90 -15.94
N SER A 466 28.06 24.72 -15.25
CA SER A 466 27.02 23.79 -15.70
C SER A 466 26.35 24.26 -16.99
N THR A 467 26.13 23.35 -17.94
CA THR A 467 25.31 23.59 -19.13
C THR A 467 24.12 22.64 -19.13
N THR A 468 22.94 23.16 -19.46
CA THR A 468 21.73 22.34 -19.56
C THR A 468 21.21 22.34 -20.99
N LYS A 469 21.11 21.16 -21.59
CA LYS A 469 20.57 20.97 -22.95
C LYS A 469 19.68 19.75 -22.98
N ARG A 470 18.49 19.87 -23.59
CA ARG A 470 17.51 18.76 -23.69
C ARG A 470 17.24 18.08 -22.33
N ARG A 471 17.09 18.89 -21.27
CA ARG A 471 16.84 18.44 -19.88
C ARG A 471 17.97 17.63 -19.24
N LEU A 472 19.16 17.63 -19.85
CA LEU A 472 20.40 17.10 -19.27
C LEU A 472 21.30 18.26 -18.87
N LEU A 473 21.61 18.36 -17.59
CA LEU A 473 22.66 19.20 -17.03
C LEU A 473 23.98 18.43 -17.04
N VAL A 474 25.03 19.09 -17.50
CA VAL A 474 26.41 18.61 -17.51
C VAL A 474 27.29 19.68 -16.89
N ALA A 475 28.05 19.34 -15.85
CA ALA A 475 29.04 20.22 -15.25
C ALA A 475 30.37 19.47 -15.08
N PRO A 476 31.50 20.01 -15.54
CA PRO A 476 32.81 19.40 -15.29
C PRO A 476 33.17 19.45 -13.80
N GLY A 477 33.97 18.50 -13.34
CA GLY A 477 34.59 18.55 -12.02
C GLY A 477 35.86 17.72 -11.97
N ASP A 478 36.71 17.97 -10.99
CA ASP A 478 37.98 17.24 -10.84
C ASP A 478 37.79 15.90 -10.14
N ARG A 479 36.82 15.83 -9.22
CA ARG A 479 36.46 14.64 -8.44
C ARG A 479 35.02 14.73 -7.93
N PRO A 480 34.41 13.59 -7.53
CA PRO A 480 33.10 13.61 -6.89
C PRO A 480 33.08 14.47 -5.62
N SER A 481 32.16 15.43 -5.57
CA SER A 481 31.88 16.29 -4.42
C SER A 481 30.37 16.29 -4.09
N PRO A 482 29.95 16.74 -2.89
CA PRO A 482 28.53 16.91 -2.59
C PRO A 482 27.88 17.93 -3.52
N VAL A 483 26.71 17.58 -4.08
CA VAL A 483 25.94 18.44 -5.00
C VAL A 483 24.50 18.48 -4.53
N THR A 484 23.92 19.67 -4.46
CA THR A 484 22.49 19.86 -4.18
C THR A 484 21.75 19.95 -5.51
N LEU A 485 20.84 19.01 -5.77
CA LEU A 485 20.07 18.94 -7.00
C LEU A 485 18.61 19.33 -6.79
N THR A 486 18.10 20.21 -7.64
CA THR A 486 16.69 20.61 -7.68
C THR A 486 16.15 20.59 -9.11
N ALA A 487 14.82 20.64 -9.27
CA ALA A 487 14.15 20.79 -10.56
C ALA A 487 13.09 21.89 -10.48
N ARG A 488 13.07 22.77 -11.48
CA ARG A 488 12.10 23.86 -11.61
C ARG A 488 11.10 23.52 -12.70
#